data_AF-A0A258FQ20-F1
#
_entry.id   AF-A0A258FQ20-F1
#
_cell.length_a   1.000
_cell.length_b   1.000
_cell.length_c   1.000
_cell.angle_alpha   90.00
_cell.angle_beta   90.00
_cell.angle_gamma   90.00
#
_symmetry.space_group_name_H-M   'P 1'
#
loop_
_entity.id
_entity.type
_entity.pdbx_description
1 polymer ?
#
loop_
_entity_poly.entity_id
_entity_poly.type
_entity_poly.pdbx_seq_one_letter_code
_entity_poly.pdbx_strand_id
1 'polypeptide(L)'
;MEQIAEAAIAALIVLGGIFSLVGSWGLAKLPSLMTRLHGPTKATTLGVGGALVASMIYFPVFQDRFSAHEFLITIFLFLTAPVSANMIAKAHLHTACRDTAGKPAEDHPPEPGNGFQWATFQSLGDVENEEPTPPDSKTSKPE
;
A
#
# COMPACT_ATOMS: atom_id res chain seq x y z
N MET A 1 33.21 14.35 -15.70
CA MET A 1 31.85 14.15 -15.16
C MET A 1 31.31 12.76 -15.47
N GLU A 2 31.66 12.17 -16.62
CA GLU A 2 31.24 10.83 -17.02
C GLU A 2 31.55 9.74 -15.97
N GLN A 3 32.75 9.69 -15.41
CA GLN A 3 33.12 8.71 -14.38
C GLN A 3 32.21 8.74 -13.13
N ILE A 4 31.74 9.93 -12.72
CA ILE A 4 30.82 10.07 -11.58
C ILE A 4 29.43 9.55 -11.96
N ALA A 5 28.98 9.84 -13.19
CA ALA A 5 27.71 9.34 -13.71
C ALA A 5 27.71 7.80 -13.83
N GLU A 6 28.79 7.21 -14.35
CA GLU A 6 28.97 5.75 -14.41
C GLU A 6 28.89 5.10 -13.04
N ALA A 7 29.62 5.66 -12.06
CA ALA A 7 29.60 5.17 -10.68
C ALA A 7 28.18 5.26 -10.07
N ALA A 8 27.47 6.37 -10.31
CA ALA A 8 26.10 6.55 -9.83
C ALA A 8 25.11 5.58 -10.48
N ILE A 9 25.19 5.39 -11.81
CA ILE A 9 24.36 4.44 -12.57
C ILE A 9 24.59 3.02 -12.08
N ALA A 10 25.85 2.60 -11.94
CA ALA A 10 26.20 1.28 -11.43
C ALA A 10 25.66 1.06 -10.02
N ALA A 11 25.84 2.03 -9.11
CA ALA A 11 25.31 1.95 -7.75
C ALA A 11 23.78 1.85 -7.74
N LEU A 12 23.08 2.65 -8.54
CA LEU A 12 21.61 2.62 -8.65
C LEU A 12 21.10 1.27 -9.17
N ILE A 13 21.74 0.70 -10.19
CA ILE A 13 21.35 -0.61 -10.74
C ILE A 13 21.61 -1.74 -9.73
N VAL A 14 22.76 -1.73 -9.06
CA VAL A 14 23.10 -2.75 -8.05
C VAL A 14 22.14 -2.67 -6.86
N LEU A 15 21.93 -1.48 -6.30
CA LEU A 15 20.96 -1.28 -5.22
C LEU A 15 19.56 -1.66 -5.68
N GLY A 16 19.15 -1.22 -6.87
CA GLY A 16 17.84 -1.54 -7.43
C GLY A 16 17.62 -3.05 -7.61
N GLY A 17 18.67 -3.77 -8.04
CA GLY A 17 18.68 -5.22 -8.14
C GLY A 17 18.53 -5.91 -6.79
N ILE A 18 19.25 -5.44 -5.76
CA ILE A 18 19.14 -5.96 -4.38
C ILE A 18 17.71 -5.77 -3.86
N PHE A 19 17.11 -4.58 -4.00
CA PHE A 19 15.74 -4.34 -3.56
C PHE A 19 14.71 -5.17 -4.34
N SER A 20 14.92 -5.38 -5.64
CA SER A 20 14.06 -6.23 -6.47
C SER A 20 14.11 -7.70 -6.03
N LEU A 21 15.31 -8.19 -5.70
CA LEU A 21 15.52 -9.55 -5.22
C LEU A 21 14.92 -9.76 -3.82
N VAL A 22 15.19 -8.85 -2.88
CA VAL A 22 14.64 -8.90 -1.52
C VAL A 22 13.12 -8.76 -1.53
N GLY A 23 12.54 -7.89 -2.35
CA GLY A 23 11.09 -7.74 -2.43
C GLY A 23 10.41 -8.96 -3.06
N SER A 24 11.02 -9.58 -4.08
CA SER A 24 10.54 -10.85 -4.67
C SER A 24 10.61 -11.99 -3.65
N TRP A 25 11.70 -12.08 -2.89
CA TRP A 25 11.84 -13.04 -1.80
C TRP A 25 10.80 -12.81 -0.70
N GLY A 26 10.56 -11.56 -0.31
CA GLY A 26 9.53 -11.18 0.66
C GLY A 26 8.13 -11.62 0.21
N LEU A 27 7.81 -11.47 -1.07
CA LEU A 27 6.53 -11.94 -1.62
C LEU A 27 6.35 -13.46 -1.50
N ALA A 28 7.42 -14.23 -1.66
CA ALA A 28 7.41 -15.68 -1.62
C ALA A 28 7.40 -16.26 -0.21
N LYS A 29 8.03 -15.57 0.76
CA LYS A 29 8.27 -16.10 2.11
C LYS A 29 7.20 -15.70 3.15
N LEU A 30 6.56 -14.53 3.00
CA LEU A 30 5.72 -13.98 4.07
C LEU A 30 4.30 -14.61 4.11
N PRO A 31 3.73 -14.81 5.31
CA PRO A 31 2.50 -15.60 5.49
C PRO A 31 1.18 -14.85 5.23
N SER A 32 1.11 -13.52 5.45
CA SER A 32 -0.14 -12.75 5.31
C SER A 32 -0.09 -11.80 4.10
N LEU A 33 -1.24 -11.53 3.45
CA LEU A 33 -1.24 -10.70 2.25
C LEU A 33 -0.69 -9.29 2.51
N MET A 34 -1.09 -8.64 3.61
CA MET A 34 -0.60 -7.29 3.93
C MET A 34 0.91 -7.25 4.17
N THR A 35 1.48 -8.29 4.79
CA THR A 35 2.93 -8.36 4.97
C THR A 35 3.64 -8.68 3.66
N ARG A 36 3.06 -9.53 2.81
CA ARG A 36 3.53 -9.80 1.44
C ARG A 36 3.48 -8.56 0.56
N LEU A 37 2.48 -7.69 0.69
CA LEU A 37 2.33 -6.50 -0.14
C LEU A 37 3.51 -5.53 0.01
N HIS A 38 4.11 -5.51 1.20
CA HIS A 38 5.23 -4.63 1.55
C HIS A 38 6.53 -4.98 0.80
N GLY A 39 6.75 -6.25 0.47
CA GLY A 39 7.93 -6.69 -0.29
C GLY A 39 7.92 -6.12 -1.72
N PRO A 40 6.94 -6.52 -2.57
CA PRO A 40 6.69 -5.95 -3.88
C PRO A 40 6.63 -4.43 -3.95
N THR A 41 6.00 -3.73 -2.99
CA THR A 41 5.98 -2.26 -3.03
C THR A 41 7.38 -1.64 -2.84
N LYS A 42 8.25 -2.24 -2.02
CA LYS A 42 9.66 -1.81 -1.93
C LYS A 42 10.46 -2.15 -3.19
N ALA A 43 10.23 -3.33 -3.76
CA ALA A 43 10.87 -3.75 -5.00
C ALA A 43 10.51 -2.84 -6.19
N THR A 44 9.25 -2.41 -6.31
CA THR A 44 8.87 -1.54 -7.43
C THR A 44 9.35 -0.11 -7.23
N THR A 45 9.22 0.46 -6.02
CA THR A 45 9.59 1.85 -5.75
C THR A 45 11.11 2.09 -5.75
N LEU A 46 11.87 1.28 -5.01
CA LEU A 46 13.33 1.43 -4.92
C LEU A 46 14.06 0.58 -5.96
N GLY A 47 13.56 -0.62 -6.26
CA GLY A 47 14.18 -1.53 -7.22
C GLY A 47 14.03 -1.05 -8.66
N VAL A 48 12.81 -1.11 -9.17
CA VAL A 48 12.48 -0.66 -10.54
C VAL A 48 12.68 0.85 -10.67
N GLY A 49 12.27 1.64 -9.68
CA GLY A 49 12.52 3.09 -9.67
C GLY A 49 14.01 3.45 -9.76
N GLY A 50 14.89 2.74 -9.04
CA GLY A 50 16.34 2.95 -9.13
C GLY A 50 16.89 2.67 -10.53
N ALA A 51 16.43 1.60 -11.19
CA ALA A 51 16.80 1.29 -12.56
C ALA A 51 16.29 2.34 -13.57
N LEU A 52 15.10 2.89 -13.36
CA LEU A 52 14.54 3.96 -14.19
C LEU A 52 15.32 5.27 -14.05
N VAL A 53 15.68 5.65 -12.81
CA VAL A 53 16.54 6.82 -12.57
C VAL A 53 17.91 6.62 -13.20
N ALA A 54 18.50 5.43 -13.09
CA ALA A 54 19.77 5.11 -13.75
C ALA A 54 19.68 5.26 -15.27
N SER A 55 18.61 4.76 -15.89
CA SER A 55 18.33 4.94 -17.32
C SER A 55 18.21 6.42 -17.69
N MET A 56 17.48 7.20 -16.90
CA MET A 56 17.24 8.63 -17.14
C MET A 56 18.51 9.49 -16.98
N ILE A 57 19.51 9.02 -16.22
CA ILE A 57 20.85 9.63 -16.16
C ILE A 57 21.71 9.19 -17.35
N TYR A 58 21.62 7.93 -17.77
CA TYR A 58 22.45 7.37 -18.84
C TYR A 58 22.19 8.03 -20.21
N PHE A 59 20.93 8.16 -20.62
CA PHE A 59 20.58 8.70 -21.94
C PHE A 59 21.08 10.13 -22.23
N PRO A 60 20.87 11.13 -21.35
CA PRO A 60 21.38 12.47 -21.60
C PRO A 60 22.91 12.56 -21.52
N VAL A 61 23.57 11.71 -20.72
CA VAL A 61 25.04 11.74 -20.57
C VAL A 61 25.75 11.07 -21.74
N PHE A 62 25.23 9.95 -22.24
CA PHE A 62 25.95 9.12 -23.24
C PHE A 62 25.37 9.20 -24.66
N GLN A 63 24.09 9.56 -24.81
CA GLN A 63 23.44 9.61 -26.13
C GLN A 63 23.03 11.02 -26.56
N ASP A 64 23.22 12.03 -25.71
CA ASP A 64 22.88 13.43 -25.95
C ASP A 64 21.42 13.61 -26.45
N ARG A 65 20.54 12.71 -26.01
CA ARG A 65 19.12 12.71 -26.34
C ARG A 65 18.28 12.50 -25.10
N PHE A 66 17.34 13.42 -24.90
CA PHE A 66 16.24 13.22 -23.98
C PHE A 66 15.14 12.46 -24.71
N SER A 67 14.80 11.27 -24.24
CA SER A 67 13.72 10.49 -24.84
C SER A 67 12.49 10.50 -23.93
N ALA A 68 11.37 10.90 -24.50
CA ALA A 68 10.10 11.03 -23.79
C ALA A 68 9.53 9.66 -23.35
N HIS A 69 9.97 8.57 -23.99
CA HIS A 69 9.49 7.22 -23.69
C HIS A 69 9.90 6.76 -22.29
N GLU A 70 11.13 7.03 -21.88
CA GLU A 70 11.71 6.64 -20.59
C GLU A 70 11.01 7.38 -19.44
N PHE A 71 10.73 8.67 -19.67
CA PHE A 71 9.95 9.46 -18.73
C PHE A 71 8.51 8.96 -18.62
N LEU A 72 7.88 8.63 -19.74
CA LEU A 72 6.51 8.08 -19.76
C LEU A 72 6.43 6.73 -19.05
N ILE A 73 7.38 5.82 -19.30
CA ILE A 73 7.48 4.53 -18.61
C ILE A 73 7.65 4.74 -17.11
N THR A 74 8.48 5.71 -16.72
CA THR A 74 8.72 6.02 -15.31
C THR A 74 7.44 6.47 -14.62
N ILE A 75 6.74 7.47 -15.17
CA ILE A 75 5.48 7.96 -14.60
C ILE A 75 4.44 6.84 -14.56
N PHE A 76 4.30 6.08 -15.65
CA PHE A 76 3.32 5.01 -15.74
C PHE A 76 3.55 3.95 -14.65
N LEU A 77 4.77 3.42 -14.54
CA LEU A 77 5.08 2.40 -13.53
C LEU A 77 4.94 2.92 -12.10
N PHE A 78 5.37 4.16 -11.85
CA PHE A 78 5.31 4.76 -10.53
C PHE A 78 3.89 5.11 -10.09
N LEU A 79 2.98 5.37 -11.03
CA LEU A 79 1.56 5.60 -10.75
C LEU A 79 0.80 4.27 -10.61
N THR A 80 1.04 3.33 -11.53
CA THR A 80 0.32 2.05 -11.56
C THR A 80 0.63 1.21 -10.32
N ALA A 81 1.89 1.14 -9.87
CA ALA A 81 2.25 0.26 -8.76
C ALA A 81 1.56 0.60 -7.41
N PRO A 82 1.54 1.86 -6.93
CA PRO A 82 0.81 2.23 -5.71
C PRO A 82 -0.71 2.08 -5.84
N VAL A 83 -1.27 2.42 -7.01
CA VAL A 83 -2.71 2.30 -7.26
C VAL A 83 -3.14 0.83 -7.22
N SER A 84 -2.41 -0.06 -7.90
CA SER A 84 -2.67 -1.51 -7.85
C SER A 84 -2.52 -2.06 -6.44
N ALA A 85 -1.48 -1.66 -5.69
CA ALA A 85 -1.30 -2.07 -4.30
C ALA A 85 -2.49 -1.66 -3.41
N ASN A 86 -2.96 -0.42 -3.53
CA ASN A 86 -4.11 0.08 -2.79
C ASN A 86 -5.40 -0.69 -3.15
N MET A 87 -5.63 -1.00 -4.42
CA MET A 87 -6.79 -1.79 -4.85
C MET A 87 -6.74 -3.23 -4.28
N ILE A 88 -5.56 -3.87 -4.30
CA ILE A 88 -5.37 -5.21 -3.71
C ILE A 88 -5.62 -5.18 -2.20
N ALA A 89 -5.09 -4.17 -1.50
CA ALA A 89 -5.29 -3.98 -0.07
C ALA A 89 -6.78 -3.85 0.29
N LYS A 90 -7.53 -3.03 -0.46
CA LYS A 90 -8.98 -2.86 -0.27
C LYS A 90 -9.76 -4.14 -0.57
N ALA A 91 -9.42 -4.84 -1.64
CA ALA A 91 -10.06 -6.11 -1.99
C ALA A 91 -9.87 -7.16 -0.88
N HIS A 92 -8.65 -7.29 -0.37
CA HIS A 92 -8.35 -8.21 0.74
C HIS A 92 -9.15 -7.88 2.00
N LEU A 93 -9.25 -6.61 2.37
CA LEU A 93 -10.02 -6.19 3.54
C LEU A 93 -11.51 -6.53 3.40
N HIS A 94 -12.08 -6.31 2.22
CA HIS A 94 -13.48 -6.63 1.94
C HIS A 94 -13.76 -8.14 2.01
N THR A 95 -12.85 -8.98 1.50
CA THR A 95 -12.97 -10.45 1.61
C THR A 95 -12.83 -10.92 3.06
N ALA A 96 -11.83 -10.42 3.80
CA ALA A 96 -11.62 -10.78 5.20
C ALA A 96 -12.82 -10.42 6.09
N CYS A 97 -13.48 -9.29 5.82
CA CYS A 97 -14.70 -8.90 6.53
C CYS A 97 -15.87 -9.86 6.27
N ARG A 98 -16.06 -10.31 5.02
CA ARG A 98 -17.08 -11.30 4.68
C ARG A 98 -16.85 -12.64 5.36
N ASP A 99 -15.59 -13.06 5.52
CA ASP A 99 -15.23 -14.29 6.22
C ASP A 99 -15.36 -14.18 7.76
N THR A 100 -15.38 -12.96 8.30
CA THR A 100 -15.51 -12.67 9.74
C THR A 100 -16.96 -12.40 10.16
N ALA A 101 -17.85 -12.10 9.21
CA ALA A 101 -19.28 -11.81 9.43
C ALA A 101 -20.12 -12.97 10.04
N GLY A 102 -19.47 -14.08 10.44
CA GLY A 102 -20.11 -15.20 11.16
C GLY A 102 -19.30 -15.74 12.33
N LYS A 103 -18.22 -15.07 12.77
CA LYS A 103 -17.41 -15.49 13.92
C LYS A 103 -17.74 -14.66 15.18
N PRO A 104 -17.97 -15.30 16.33
CA PRO A 104 -18.28 -14.58 17.56
C PRO A 104 -17.08 -13.74 18.02
N ALA A 105 -17.29 -12.43 18.09
CA ALA A 105 -16.77 -11.40 19.01
C ALA A 105 -15.35 -11.48 19.65
N GLU A 106 -14.44 -12.38 19.29
CA GLU A 106 -13.13 -12.44 19.95
C GLU A 106 -12.04 -11.61 19.25
N ASP A 107 -12.24 -11.21 17.99
CA ASP A 107 -11.18 -10.60 17.16
C ASP A 107 -11.53 -9.21 16.57
N HIS A 108 -12.63 -8.61 17.03
CA HIS A 108 -12.99 -7.25 16.67
C HIS A 108 -12.27 -6.24 17.60
N PRO A 109 -11.72 -5.14 17.06
CA PRO A 109 -11.16 -4.08 17.88
C PRO A 109 -12.23 -3.57 18.87
N PRO A 110 -11.81 -3.09 20.07
CA PRO A 110 -12.73 -2.72 21.15
C PRO A 110 -13.80 -1.76 20.64
N GLU A 111 -15.05 -2.05 21.03
CA GLU A 111 -16.17 -1.21 20.64
C GLU A 111 -15.95 0.23 21.13
N PRO A 112 -16.14 1.22 20.26
CA PRO A 112 -16.05 2.61 20.65
C PRO A 112 -17.15 2.92 21.66
N GLY A 113 -16.77 3.31 22.88
CA GLY A 113 -17.69 3.54 24.00
C GLY A 113 -18.69 4.70 23.85
N ASN A 114 -18.84 5.24 22.63
CA ASN A 114 -19.80 6.28 22.28
C ASN A 114 -20.97 5.77 21.41
N GLY A 115 -21.12 4.46 21.22
CA GLY A 115 -22.20 3.87 20.43
C GLY A 115 -22.09 4.13 18.91
N PHE A 116 -21.03 4.82 18.48
CA PHE A 116 -20.73 5.02 17.07
C PHE A 116 -19.56 4.12 16.68
N GLN A 117 -19.81 3.10 15.86
CA GLN A 117 -18.74 2.35 15.22
C GLN A 117 -18.00 3.26 14.23
N TRP A 118 -16.77 3.67 14.58
CA TRP A 118 -15.90 4.48 13.71
C TRP A 118 -15.30 3.66 12.56
N ALA A 119 -15.56 2.34 12.51
CA ALA A 119 -15.20 1.50 11.40
C ALA A 119 -16.14 1.81 10.22
N THR A 120 -15.57 1.97 9.02
CA THR A 120 -16.32 2.21 7.76
C THR A 120 -17.29 1.07 7.39
N PHE A 121 -17.37 0.01 8.20
CA PHE A 121 -18.10 -1.22 7.93
C PHE A 121 -19.22 -1.39 8.95
N GLN A 122 -20.28 -0.60 8.80
CA GLN A 122 -21.57 -0.91 9.40
C GLN A 122 -22.21 -2.01 8.55
N SER A 123 -22.41 -3.20 9.11
CA SER A 123 -23.29 -4.19 8.49
C SER A 123 -24.71 -3.65 8.59
N LEU A 124 -25.40 -3.47 7.46
CA LEU A 124 -26.82 -3.07 7.44
C LEU A 124 -27.73 -4.08 8.19
N GLY A 125 -27.21 -5.25 8.59
CA GLY A 125 -27.94 -6.24 9.39
C GLY A 125 -27.98 -5.95 10.90
N ASP A 126 -27.11 -5.09 11.42
CA ASP A 126 -27.06 -4.78 12.86
C ASP A 126 -28.04 -3.64 13.19
N VAL A 127 -28.23 -2.71 12.24
CA VAL A 127 -29.22 -1.61 12.35
C VAL A 127 -30.66 -2.13 12.30
N GLU A 128 -30.91 -3.29 11.68
CA GLU A 128 -32.26 -3.88 11.62
C GLU A 128 -32.64 -4.64 12.90
N ASN A 129 -31.67 -4.95 13.78
CA ASN A 129 -31.89 -5.70 15.02
C ASN A 129 -31.66 -4.91 16.30
N GLU A 130 -31.13 -3.68 16.23
CA GLU A 130 -31.10 -2.74 17.35
C GLU A 130 -32.33 -1.83 17.30
N GLU A 131 -33.34 -2.19 18.08
CA GLU A 131 -34.41 -1.26 18.45
C GLU A 131 -33.75 -0.01 19.10
N PRO A 132 -34.07 1.21 18.66
CA PRO A 132 -33.34 2.41 19.07
C PRO A 132 -33.52 2.61 20.58
N THR A 133 -32.49 2.29 21.35
CA THR A 133 -32.47 2.59 22.78
C THR A 133 -32.38 4.11 22.93
N PRO A 134 -33.28 4.75 23.70
CA PRO A 134 -33.29 6.19 23.83
C PRO A 134 -31.96 6.66 24.43
N PRO A 135 -31.45 7.86 24.04
CA PRO A 135 -30.24 8.40 24.63
C PRO A 135 -30.44 8.53 26.14
N ASP A 136 -29.55 7.88 26.88
CA ASP A 136 -29.57 7.83 28.34
C ASP A 136 -29.56 9.27 28.88
N SER A 137 -30.67 9.67 29.52
CA SER A 137 -30.98 11.05 29.91
C SER A 137 -30.14 11.59 31.07
N LYS A 138 -28.96 11.01 31.31
CA LYS A 138 -28.11 11.29 32.48
C LYS A 138 -26.90 12.17 32.21
N THR A 139 -26.93 13.01 31.18
CA THR A 139 -25.91 14.06 30.97
C THR A 139 -26.42 15.49 31.03
N SER A 140 -27.72 15.73 31.27
CA SER A 140 -28.20 17.10 31.58
C SER A 140 -28.34 17.30 33.08
N LYS A 141 -27.22 17.49 33.78
CA LYS A 141 -27.23 18.21 35.05
C LYS A 141 -26.65 19.61 34.80
N PRO A 142 -27.47 20.64 34.58
CA PRO A 142 -27.06 22.01 34.82
C PRO A 142 -27.29 22.36 36.30
N GLU A 143 -26.45 23.26 36.81
CA GLU A 143 -26.64 23.98 38.07
C GLU A 143 -27.95 24.78 38.11
#